data_AF-A0A7X8W4T3-F1
#
_entry.id   AF-A0A7X8W4T3-F1
#
_cell.length_a   1.000
_cell.length_b   1.000
_cell.length_c   1.000
_cell.angle_alpha   90.00
_cell.angle_beta   90.00
_cell.angle_gamma   90.00
#
_symmetry.space_group_name_H-M   'P 1'
#
loop_
_entity.id
_entity.type
_entity.pdbx_description
1 polymer ?
#
loop_
_entity_poly.entity_id
_entity_poly.type
_entity_poly.pdbx_seq_one_letter_code
_entity_poly.pdbx_strand_id
1 'polypeptide(L)' 'MVVELKRNEEPDIVLSQIITKKYAHILRDYKEVIAIGINFDEKDKSYTAKLDTFKLEY' A
#
# COMPACT_ATOMS: atom_id res chain seq x y z
N MET A 1 -1.93 4.06 9.19
CA MET A 1 -1.54 4.34 7.79
C MET A 1 -0.37 3.44 7.45
N VAL A 2 -0.39 2.81 6.27
CA VAL A 2 0.70 1.95 5.78
C VAL A 2 1.16 2.49 4.43
N VAL A 3 2.47 2.60 4.27
CA VAL A 3 3.09 3.05 3.01
C VAL A 3 4.05 1.95 2.55
N GLU A 4 3.90 1.50 1.31
CA GLU A 4 4.83 0.58 0.68
C GLU A 4 5.41 1.24 -0.58
N LEU A 5 6.73 1.17 -0.70
CA LEU A 5 7.50 1.82 -1.76
C LEU A 5 8.14 0.73 -2.63
N LYS A 6 7.94 0.84 -3.94
CA LYS A 6 8.54 -0.06 -4.93
C LYS A 6 9.14 0.71 -6.10
N ARG A 7 9.94 -0.01 -6.88
CA ARG A 7 10.53 0.48 -8.13
C ARG A 7 10.03 -0.40 -9.27
N ASN A 8 9.67 0.21 -10.39
CA ASN A 8 9.23 -0.44 -11.62
C ASN A 8 8.08 -1.46 -11.40
N GLU A 9 7.18 -1.18 -10.45
CA GLU A 9 6.05 -2.03 -10.09
C GLU A 9 4.74 -1.25 -10.22
N GLU A 10 3.66 -1.91 -10.64
CA GLU A 10 2.38 -1.21 -10.72
C GLU A 10 1.84 -0.88 -9.32
N PRO A 11 1.33 0.35 -9.09
CA PRO A 11 0.79 0.76 -7.78
C PRO A 11 -0.27 -0.20 -7.20
N ASP A 12 -1.02 -0.91 -8.06
CA ASP A 12 -1.99 -1.93 -7.67
C ASP A 12 -1.36 -3.19 -7.06
N ILE A 13 -0.21 -3.61 -7.58
CA ILE A 13 0.58 -4.71 -7.02
C ILE A 13 1.13 -4.28 -5.66
N VAL A 14 1.60 -3.04 -5.55
CA VAL A 14 2.11 -2.46 -4.30
C VAL A 14 1.02 -2.42 -3.21
N LEU A 15 -0.18 -1.96 -3.56
CA LEU A 15 -1.33 -1.98 -2.65
C LEU A 15 -1.76 -3.40 -2.26
N SER A 16 -1.79 -4.33 -3.21
CA SER A 16 -2.12 -5.73 -2.95
C SER A 16 -1.11 -6.40 -2.00
N GLN A 17 0.16 -5.99 -2.05
CA GLN A 17 1.19 -6.44 -1.10
C GLN A 17 0.92 -5.96 0.33
N ILE A 18 0.40 -4.74 0.50
CA ILE A 18 0.03 -4.22 1.83
C ILE A 18 -1.07 -5.09 2.45
N ILE A 19 -2.06 -5.51 1.67
CA ILE A 19 -3.15 -6.37 2.13
C ILE A 19 -2.63 -7.79 2.44
N THR A 20 -1.86 -8.38 1.51
CA THR A 20 -1.41 -9.78 1.60
C THR A 20 -0.34 -10.02 2.65
N LYS A 21 0.52 -9.03 2.96
CA LYS A 21 1.48 -9.11 4.08
C LYS A 21 0.79 -9.09 5.46
N LYS A 22 -0.54 -9.02 5.49
CA LYS A 22 -1.38 -9.07 6.69
C LYS A 22 -1.01 -8.00 7.71
N TYR A 23 -0.47 -6.83 7.34
CA TYR A 23 -0.12 -5.78 8.32
C TYR A 23 -1.29 -5.41 9.27
N ALA A 24 -2.53 -5.75 8.90
CA ALA A 24 -3.72 -5.81 9.76
C ALA A 24 -3.46 -6.40 11.18
N HIS A 25 -2.63 -7.45 11.32
CA HIS A 25 -2.33 -8.03 12.63
C HIS A 25 -1.42 -7.15 13.52
N ILE A 26 -0.82 -6.10 13.00
CA ILE A 26 -0.07 -5.10 13.78
C ILE A 26 -0.98 -3.89 14.06
N LEU A 27 -2.03 -3.71 13.27
CA LEU A 27 -2.91 -2.54 13.29
C LEU A 27 -4.24 -2.81 14.02
N ARG A 28 -4.27 -3.78 14.94
CA ARG A 28 -5.48 -4.29 15.64
C ARG A 28 -6.21 -3.28 16.53
N ASP A 29 -5.65 -2.10 16.73
CA ASP A 29 -6.30 -1.02 17.49
C ASP A 29 -6.96 0.02 16.56
N TYR A 30 -6.78 -0.12 15.25
CA TYR A 30 -7.36 0.75 14.24
C TYR A 30 -8.65 0.12 13.68
N LYS A 31 -9.68 0.95 13.45
CA LYS A 31 -10.90 0.52 12.74
C LYS A 31 -10.72 0.52 11.23
N GLU A 32 -9.83 1.37 10.74
CA GLU A 32 -9.62 1.66 9.34
C GLU A 32 -8.15 1.96 9.08
N VAL A 33 -7.65 1.50 7.93
CA VAL A 33 -6.26 1.68 7.52
C VAL A 33 -6.24 2.31 6.15
N ILE A 34 -5.59 3.47 6.06
CA ILE A 34 -5.18 4.07 4.79
C ILE A 34 -3.91 3.36 4.32
N ALA A 35 -3.95 2.78 3.14
CA ALA A 35 -2.83 2.18 2.44
C ALA A 35 -2.41 3.05 1.26
N ILE A 36 -1.11 3.27 1.13
CA ILE A 36 -0.54 4.06 0.05
C ILE A 36 0.54 3.21 -0.63
N GLY A 37 0.30 2.83 -1.87
CA GLY A 37 1.29 2.20 -2.73
C GLY A 37 1.97 3.26 -3.59
N ILE A 38 3.29 3.38 -3.47
CA ILE A 38 4.08 4.32 -4.25
C ILE A 38 5.06 3.53 -5.12
N ASN A 39 5.05 3.80 -6.41
CA ASN A 39 6.03 3.30 -7.36
C ASN A 39 6.90 4.43 -7.89
N PHE A 40 8.19 4.14 -8.01
CA PHE A 40 9.12 4.92 -8.82
C PHE A 40 9.38 4.19 -10.14
N ASP A 41 8.99 4.79 -11.25
CA ASP A 41 9.35 4.31 -12.58
C ASP A 41 10.75 4.81 -12.94
N GLU A 42 11.70 3.90 -13.05
CA GLU A 42 13.10 4.24 -13.35
C GLU A 42 13.31 4.66 -14.81
N LYS A 43 12.44 4.23 -15.73
CA LYS A 43 12.51 4.60 -17.15
C LYS A 43 12.09 6.05 -17.33
N ASP A 44 10.97 6.42 -16.73
CA ASP A 44 10.38 7.75 -16.88
C ASP A 44 10.79 8.71 -15.74
N LYS A 45 11.56 8.22 -14.76
CA LYS A 45 11.98 8.95 -13.54
C LYS A 45 10.81 9.60 -12.81
N SER A 46 9.65 8.95 -12.85
CA SER A 46 8.39 9.47 -12.34
C SER A 46 7.90 8.69 -11.12
N TYR A 47 7.05 9.33 -10.32
CA TYR A 47 6.38 8.67 -9.20
C TYR A 47 4.91 8.49 -9.52
N THR A 48 4.40 7.29 -9.31
CA THR A 48 2.96 7.02 -9.31
C THR A 48 2.55 6.56 -7.92
N ALA A 49 1.40 7.04 -7.46
CA ALA A 49 0.88 6.70 -6.15
C ALA A 49 -0.58 6.31 -6.28
N LYS A 50 -0.98 5.30 -5.52
CA LYS A 50 -2.38 4.90 -5.36
C LYS A 50 -2.70 4.77 -3.89
N LEU A 51 -3.85 5.32 -3.51
CA LEU A 51 -4.36 5.30 -2.15
C LEU A 51 -5.62 4.47 -2.11
N ASP A 52 -5.74 3.66 -1.07
CA ASP A 52 -6.95 2.93 -0.76
C ASP A 52 -7.16 2.87 0.75
N THR A 53 -8.39 2.59 1.16
CA THR A 53 -8.79 2.55 2.55
C THR A 53 -9.50 1.23 2.84
N PHE A 54 -8.98 0.49 3.83
CA PHE A 54 -9.53 -0.80 4.21
C PHE A 54 -10.04 -0.76 5.64
N LYS A 55 -11.25 -1.30 5.84
CA LYS A 55 -11.75 -1.59 7.19
C LYS A 55 -11.09 -2.85 7.71
N LEU A 56 -10.66 -2.82 8.97
CA LEU A 56 -10.20 -4.03 9.64
C LEU A 56 -11.43 -4.74 10.21
N GLU A 57 -11.82 -5.83 9.57
CA GLU A 57 -12.85 -6.74 10.11
C GLU A 57 -12.14 -7.75 11.03
N TYR A 58 -12.61 -7.82 12.28
CA TYR A 58 -12.09 -8.72 13.33
C TYR A 58 -12.84 -10.04 13.35
#